data_AF-A0A482M7B6-F1
#
_entry.id   AF-A0A482M7B6-F1
#
_cell.length_a   1.000
_cell.length_b   1.000
_cell.length_c   1.000
_cell.angle_alpha   90.00
_cell.angle_beta   90.00
_cell.angle_gamma   90.00
#
_symmetry.space_group_name_H-M   'P 1'
#
loop_
_entity.id
_entity.type
_entity.pdbx_description
1 polymer ?
#
loop_
_entity_poly.entity_id
_entity_poly.type
_entity_poly.pdbx_seq_one_letter_code
_entity_poly.pdbx_strand_id
1 'polypeptide(L)'
;MRLWNKLALIPSAEQRSQLEMLLGPTDCSRLSLLESLKKGPVTISGPAFNEAIERWKTLNDFGLHADNLSTLPAVRLKNLARYAGMTSVFNIARMSPQKRMAVLVAFVLAWETLALDDALDVLDAMLAVIIRDARKIGQKKRLRSLKDLDKSALALASACSYLLKEETPDESIRAEVFSYIPRQKLAEIITLVREISRPSDDNFHEEMVEQYGRVRRFLPHLLNTVKFSSAPAGVTTLNACDYLSREFSSRRQFFDDAPTEIISRSWKRLVINKEKHITRRGYTLCFLSKLQDSLRRRDVYVTGSNRWGDPEQDYYRVLTGRQTGLRFIVLWDTRQTRRKQ
;
A
#
# COMPACT_ATOMS: atom_id res chain seq x y z
N MET A 1 -12.17 -36.63 -23.03
CA MET A 1 -12.97 -35.39 -23.11
C MET A 1 -12.07 -34.17 -23.30
N ARG A 2 -12.38 -33.28 -24.26
CA ARG A 2 -11.62 -32.05 -24.52
C ARG A 2 -11.79 -31.08 -23.32
N LEU A 3 -10.70 -30.44 -22.87
CA LEU A 3 -10.65 -29.49 -21.73
C LEU A 3 -11.79 -28.46 -21.71
N TRP A 4 -12.15 -27.99 -22.90
CA TRP A 4 -13.23 -27.04 -23.17
C TRP A 4 -14.57 -27.50 -22.59
N ASN A 5 -14.88 -28.79 -22.72
CA ASN A 5 -16.14 -29.34 -22.22
C ASN A 5 -16.17 -29.34 -20.69
N LYS A 6 -15.05 -29.63 -20.03
CA LYS A 6 -14.97 -29.57 -18.57
C LYS A 6 -15.13 -28.13 -18.07
N LEU A 7 -14.43 -27.17 -18.68
CA LEU A 7 -14.50 -25.76 -18.29
C LEU A 7 -15.89 -25.15 -18.52
N ALA A 8 -16.54 -25.45 -19.65
CA ALA A 8 -17.87 -24.95 -19.94
C ALA A 8 -18.96 -25.49 -19.00
N LEU A 9 -18.69 -26.59 -18.29
CA LEU A 9 -19.60 -27.19 -17.31
C LEU A 9 -19.43 -26.63 -15.89
N ILE A 10 -18.35 -25.88 -15.62
CA ILE A 10 -18.11 -25.28 -14.29
C ILE A 10 -19.18 -24.24 -13.91
N PRO A 11 -19.50 -23.25 -14.76
CA PRO A 11 -20.42 -22.19 -14.35
C PRO A 11 -21.88 -22.67 -14.32
N SER A 12 -22.62 -22.21 -13.31
CA SER A 12 -24.08 -22.32 -13.22
C SER A 12 -24.79 -21.59 -14.37
N ALA A 13 -26.10 -21.79 -14.55
CA ALA A 13 -26.86 -21.08 -15.57
C ALA A 13 -26.80 -19.55 -15.41
N GLU A 14 -26.83 -19.06 -14.17
CA GLU A 14 -26.70 -17.64 -13.85
C GLU A 14 -25.28 -17.12 -14.16
N GLN A 15 -24.24 -17.84 -13.72
CA GLN A 15 -22.84 -17.49 -14.00
C GLN A 15 -22.55 -17.48 -15.51
N ARG A 16 -23.16 -18.40 -16.28
CA ARG A 16 -23.06 -18.39 -17.75
C ARG A 16 -23.63 -17.11 -18.34
N SER A 17 -24.79 -16.67 -17.87
CA SER A 17 -25.39 -15.41 -18.30
C SER A 17 -24.45 -14.22 -17.99
N GLN A 18 -23.93 -14.17 -16.76
CA GLN A 18 -22.97 -13.13 -16.35
C GLN A 18 -21.70 -13.15 -17.20
N LEU A 19 -21.15 -14.32 -17.50
CA LEU A 19 -19.94 -14.45 -18.32
C LEU A 19 -20.19 -13.97 -19.76
N GLU A 20 -21.35 -14.22 -20.33
CA GLU A 20 -21.70 -13.71 -21.67
C GLU A 20 -21.83 -12.18 -21.68
N MET A 21 -22.28 -11.56 -20.58
CA MET A 21 -22.31 -10.09 -20.44
C MET A 21 -20.92 -9.45 -20.55
N LEU A 22 -19.84 -10.19 -20.28
CA LEU A 22 -18.46 -9.70 -20.47
C LEU A 22 -18.20 -9.25 -21.91
N LEU A 23 -18.90 -9.82 -22.89
CA LEU A 23 -18.74 -9.51 -24.30
C LEU A 23 -19.53 -8.26 -24.74
N GLY A 24 -20.49 -7.81 -23.92
CA GLY A 24 -21.29 -6.62 -24.16
C GLY A 24 -20.56 -5.33 -23.76
N PRO A 25 -21.00 -4.18 -24.31
CA PRO A 25 -20.48 -2.87 -23.92
C PRO A 25 -20.80 -2.56 -22.45
N THR A 26 -19.94 -1.79 -21.77
CA THR A 26 -20.26 -1.24 -20.45
C THR A 26 -21.08 0.05 -20.56
N ASP A 27 -21.93 0.34 -19.58
CA ASP A 27 -22.78 1.55 -19.54
C ASP A 27 -21.99 2.87 -19.71
N CYS A 28 -20.71 2.89 -19.34
CA CYS A 28 -19.87 4.09 -19.33
C CYS A 28 -18.73 4.09 -20.38
N SER A 29 -18.66 3.09 -21.27
CA SER A 29 -17.57 3.01 -22.27
C SER A 29 -17.98 2.26 -23.53
N ARG A 30 -17.42 2.68 -24.67
CA ARG A 30 -17.49 1.92 -25.93
C ARG A 30 -16.76 0.56 -25.85
N LEU A 31 -15.97 0.33 -24.81
CA LEU A 31 -15.29 -0.93 -24.56
C LEU A 31 -16.24 -1.91 -23.87
N SER A 32 -16.11 -3.19 -24.23
CA SER A 32 -16.75 -4.26 -23.47
C SER A 32 -16.17 -4.39 -22.07
N LEU A 33 -16.92 -4.99 -21.14
CA LEU A 33 -16.42 -5.28 -19.80
C LEU A 33 -15.16 -6.17 -19.82
N LEU A 34 -15.07 -7.13 -20.74
CA LEU A 34 -13.86 -7.95 -20.90
C LEU A 34 -12.60 -7.14 -21.22
N GLU A 35 -12.71 -6.12 -22.08
CA GLU A 35 -11.58 -5.25 -22.44
C GLU A 35 -11.20 -4.26 -21.33
N SER A 36 -12.15 -3.83 -20.49
CA SER A 36 -11.82 -3.03 -19.31
C SER A 36 -11.11 -3.87 -18.25
N LEU A 37 -11.57 -5.09 -17.99
CA LEU A 37 -10.96 -6.03 -17.03
C LEU A 37 -9.54 -6.47 -17.44
N LYS A 38 -9.25 -6.47 -18.75
CA LYS A 38 -7.90 -6.69 -19.29
C LYS A 38 -6.89 -5.59 -18.92
N LYS A 39 -7.36 -4.39 -18.58
CA LYS A 39 -6.48 -3.25 -18.30
C LYS A 39 -6.06 -3.26 -16.84
N GLY A 40 -4.83 -3.68 -16.59
CA GLY A 40 -4.18 -3.49 -15.29
C GLY A 40 -3.82 -2.02 -15.02
N PRO A 41 -3.57 -1.65 -13.76
CA PRO A 41 -3.25 -0.29 -13.35
C PRO A 41 -2.03 0.27 -14.10
N VAL A 42 -2.05 1.57 -14.40
CA VAL A 42 -0.98 2.29 -15.11
C VAL A 42 -0.31 3.37 -14.26
N THR A 43 -0.90 3.75 -13.14
CA THR A 43 -0.36 4.74 -12.21
C THR A 43 -0.30 4.17 -10.78
N ILE A 44 0.52 4.80 -9.93
CA ILE A 44 0.67 4.45 -8.52
C ILE A 44 -0.02 5.55 -7.70
N SER A 45 -1.29 5.34 -7.35
CA SER A 45 -2.10 6.32 -6.61
C SER A 45 -3.28 5.67 -5.89
N GLY A 46 -3.85 6.35 -4.89
CA GLY A 46 -5.03 5.88 -4.16
C GLY A 46 -6.24 5.56 -5.06
N PRO A 47 -6.60 6.44 -6.02
CA PRO A 47 -7.63 6.12 -7.00
C PRO A 47 -7.29 4.89 -7.85
N ALA A 48 -6.07 4.78 -8.36
CA ALA A 48 -5.66 3.61 -9.15
C ALA A 48 -5.68 2.31 -8.35
N PHE A 49 -5.37 2.36 -7.05
CA PHE A 49 -5.51 1.22 -6.16
C PHE A 49 -6.99 0.83 -5.97
N ASN A 50 -7.88 1.79 -5.74
CA ASN A 50 -9.32 1.51 -5.62
C ASN A 50 -9.88 0.92 -6.92
N GLU A 51 -9.50 1.46 -8.08
CA GLU A 51 -9.86 0.90 -9.39
C GLU A 51 -9.31 -0.53 -9.56
N ALA A 52 -8.08 -0.80 -9.12
CA ALA A 52 -7.49 -2.14 -9.18
C ALA A 52 -8.22 -3.14 -8.27
N ILE A 53 -8.66 -2.73 -7.08
CA ILE A 53 -9.49 -3.57 -6.20
C ILE A 53 -10.87 -3.80 -6.81
N GLU A 54 -11.55 -2.78 -7.32
CA GLU A 54 -12.88 -2.96 -7.95
C GLU A 54 -12.81 -3.87 -9.16
N ARG A 55 -11.73 -3.79 -9.94
CA ARG A 55 -11.45 -4.74 -11.02
C ARG A 55 -11.31 -6.17 -10.51
N TRP A 56 -10.56 -6.38 -9.42
CA TRP A 56 -10.45 -7.69 -8.78
C TRP A 56 -11.81 -8.17 -8.27
N LYS A 57 -12.55 -7.31 -7.58
CA LYS A 57 -13.87 -7.63 -7.01
C LYS A 57 -14.85 -8.04 -8.11
N THR A 58 -14.89 -7.30 -9.21
CA THR A 58 -15.72 -7.65 -10.38
C THR A 58 -15.43 -9.06 -10.89
N LEU A 59 -14.16 -9.49 -10.88
CA LEU A 59 -13.76 -10.85 -11.29
C LEU A 59 -14.10 -11.90 -10.22
N ASN A 60 -13.88 -11.56 -8.94
CA ASN A 60 -14.18 -12.42 -7.79
C ASN A 60 -15.69 -12.66 -7.62
N ASP A 61 -16.53 -11.66 -7.93
CA ASP A 61 -17.99 -11.72 -7.80
C ASP A 61 -18.64 -12.74 -8.76
N PHE A 62 -17.93 -13.20 -9.79
CA PHE A 62 -18.38 -14.35 -10.60
C PHE A 62 -18.43 -15.66 -9.79
N GLY A 63 -17.73 -15.76 -8.65
CA GLY A 63 -17.81 -16.90 -7.73
C GLY A 63 -17.39 -18.23 -8.37
N LEU A 64 -16.43 -18.22 -9.30
CA LEU A 64 -15.92 -19.42 -9.95
C LEU A 64 -14.94 -20.13 -9.00
N HIS A 65 -15.48 -20.80 -7.97
CA HIS A 65 -14.66 -21.40 -6.91
C HIS A 65 -13.76 -22.55 -7.41
N ALA A 66 -12.59 -22.64 -6.77
CA ALA A 66 -11.47 -23.47 -7.19
C ALA A 66 -11.65 -24.99 -6.95
N ASP A 67 -12.67 -25.41 -6.21
CA ASP A 67 -12.87 -26.81 -5.84
C ASP A 67 -13.04 -27.71 -7.08
N ASN A 68 -13.65 -27.16 -8.14
CA ASN A 68 -13.82 -27.82 -9.43
C ASN A 68 -12.56 -27.80 -10.32
N LEU A 69 -11.53 -27.03 -9.96
CA LEU A 69 -10.31 -26.81 -10.76
C LEU A 69 -9.18 -27.78 -10.43
N SER A 70 -9.22 -28.44 -9.27
CA SER A 70 -8.21 -29.40 -8.82
C SER A 70 -7.98 -30.55 -9.80
N THR A 71 -8.99 -30.88 -10.62
CA THR A 71 -8.94 -31.94 -11.63
C THR A 71 -8.43 -31.47 -13.00
N LEU A 72 -8.13 -30.18 -13.17
CA LEU A 72 -7.74 -29.59 -14.45
C LEU A 72 -6.23 -29.37 -14.54
N PRO A 73 -5.60 -29.71 -15.69
CA PRO A 73 -4.18 -29.41 -15.89
C PRO A 73 -3.92 -27.90 -15.88
N ALA A 74 -3.24 -27.40 -14.84
CA ALA A 74 -2.98 -25.97 -14.64
C ALA A 74 -2.29 -25.30 -15.84
N VAL A 75 -1.35 -25.99 -16.50
CA VAL A 75 -0.66 -25.48 -17.70
C VAL A 75 -1.64 -25.20 -18.84
N ARG A 76 -2.64 -26.07 -19.04
CA ARG A 76 -3.61 -25.88 -20.13
C ARG A 76 -4.60 -24.77 -19.81
N LEU A 77 -5.02 -24.66 -18.55
CA LEU A 77 -5.86 -23.54 -18.09
C LEU A 77 -5.13 -22.20 -18.32
N LYS A 78 -3.85 -22.12 -17.94
CA LYS A 78 -3.01 -20.94 -18.16
C LYS A 78 -2.89 -20.57 -19.65
N ASN A 79 -2.63 -21.55 -20.51
CA ASN A 79 -2.53 -21.31 -21.96
C ASN A 79 -3.85 -20.77 -22.53
N LEU A 80 -4.98 -21.32 -22.08
CA LEU A 80 -6.30 -20.86 -22.50
C LEU A 80 -6.62 -19.45 -21.98
N ALA A 81 -6.26 -19.15 -20.72
CA ALA A 81 -6.40 -17.82 -20.15
C ALA A 81 -5.54 -16.77 -20.89
N ARG A 82 -4.30 -17.12 -21.23
CA ARG A 82 -3.42 -16.27 -22.05
C ARG A 82 -4.04 -16.02 -23.43
N TYR A 83 -4.56 -17.06 -24.06
CA TYR A 83 -5.29 -16.94 -25.32
C TYR A 83 -6.50 -16.00 -25.18
N ALA A 84 -7.30 -16.14 -24.11
CA ALA A 84 -8.42 -15.25 -23.83
C ALA A 84 -7.98 -13.78 -23.65
N GLY A 85 -6.86 -13.55 -22.97
CA GLY A 85 -6.26 -12.22 -22.78
C GLY A 85 -5.86 -11.54 -24.11
N MET A 86 -5.31 -12.32 -25.05
CA MET A 86 -4.84 -11.81 -26.35
C MET A 86 -5.94 -11.69 -27.41
N THR A 87 -7.03 -12.47 -27.27
CA THR A 87 -8.09 -12.53 -28.27
C THR A 87 -9.06 -11.36 -28.11
N SER A 88 -9.44 -10.72 -29.20
CA SER A 88 -10.46 -9.66 -29.19
C SER A 88 -11.84 -10.21 -28.82
N VAL A 89 -12.64 -9.38 -28.16
CA VAL A 89 -14.04 -9.68 -27.80
C VAL A 89 -14.83 -10.21 -28.98
N PHE A 90 -14.67 -9.58 -30.15
CA PHE A 90 -15.34 -9.96 -31.38
C PHE A 90 -15.02 -11.40 -31.81
N ASN A 91 -13.75 -11.80 -31.70
CA ASN A 91 -13.32 -13.15 -32.04
C ASN A 91 -13.82 -14.17 -31.00
N ILE A 92 -13.89 -13.78 -29.72
CA ILE A 92 -14.47 -14.63 -28.67
C ILE A 92 -15.97 -14.81 -28.90
N ALA A 93 -16.71 -13.75 -29.27
CA ALA A 93 -18.14 -13.80 -29.50
C ALA A 93 -18.56 -14.77 -30.62
N ARG A 94 -17.72 -14.88 -31.67
CA ARG A 94 -17.93 -15.76 -32.85
C ARG A 94 -17.61 -17.24 -32.61
N MET A 95 -17.10 -17.59 -31.44
CA MET A 95 -16.79 -18.98 -31.09
C MET A 95 -18.06 -19.82 -30.92
N SER A 96 -17.95 -21.15 -31.07
CA SER A 96 -19.04 -22.04 -30.68
C SER A 96 -19.34 -21.90 -29.18
N PRO A 97 -20.60 -22.04 -28.73
CA PRO A 97 -21.00 -21.68 -27.35
C PRO A 97 -20.15 -22.35 -26.26
N GLN A 98 -19.84 -23.64 -26.43
CA GLN A 98 -18.98 -24.38 -25.50
C GLN A 98 -17.56 -23.82 -25.46
N LYS A 99 -17.01 -23.47 -26.63
CA LYS A 99 -15.65 -22.95 -26.77
C LYS A 99 -15.55 -21.54 -26.19
N ARG A 100 -16.54 -20.68 -26.47
CA ARG A 100 -16.69 -19.34 -25.92
C ARG A 100 -16.74 -19.37 -24.39
N MET A 101 -17.62 -20.19 -23.82
CA MET A 101 -17.78 -20.31 -22.37
C MET A 101 -16.48 -20.77 -21.69
N ALA A 102 -15.80 -21.78 -22.24
CA ALA A 102 -14.54 -22.25 -21.70
C ALA A 102 -13.43 -21.16 -21.69
N VAL A 103 -13.40 -20.31 -22.73
CA VAL A 103 -12.46 -19.17 -22.81
C VAL A 103 -12.78 -18.11 -21.77
N LEU A 104 -14.06 -17.77 -21.57
CA LEU A 104 -14.51 -16.80 -20.58
C LEU A 104 -14.25 -17.28 -19.14
N VAL A 105 -14.54 -18.54 -18.84
CA VAL A 105 -14.21 -19.16 -17.54
C VAL A 105 -12.71 -19.14 -17.29
N ALA A 106 -11.90 -19.52 -18.29
CA ALA A 106 -10.45 -19.50 -18.15
C ALA A 106 -9.90 -18.07 -17.98
N PHE A 107 -10.52 -17.08 -18.63
CA PHE A 107 -10.21 -15.67 -18.44
C PHE A 107 -10.44 -15.26 -16.99
N VAL A 108 -11.67 -15.39 -16.47
CA VAL A 108 -12.03 -14.92 -15.13
C VAL A 108 -11.13 -15.54 -14.07
N LEU A 109 -10.96 -16.86 -14.08
CA LEU A 109 -10.14 -17.57 -13.10
C LEU A 109 -8.68 -17.11 -13.05
N ALA A 110 -8.07 -16.83 -14.20
CA ALA A 110 -6.68 -16.41 -14.24
C ALA A 110 -6.51 -14.91 -13.97
N TRP A 111 -7.46 -14.11 -14.46
CA TRP A 111 -7.41 -12.66 -14.34
C TRP A 111 -7.83 -12.17 -12.96
N GLU A 112 -8.65 -12.91 -12.23
CA GLU A 112 -8.97 -12.63 -10.82
C GLU A 112 -7.69 -12.60 -9.98
N THR A 113 -6.91 -13.69 -9.98
CA THR A 113 -5.63 -13.74 -9.25
C THR A 113 -4.66 -12.66 -9.71
N LEU A 114 -4.58 -12.40 -11.03
CA LEU A 114 -3.73 -11.35 -11.57
C LEU A 114 -4.18 -9.96 -11.10
N ALA A 115 -5.48 -9.72 -11.05
CA ALA A 115 -6.04 -8.45 -10.61
C ALA A 115 -5.76 -8.18 -9.13
N LEU A 116 -5.83 -9.23 -8.30
CA LEU A 116 -5.45 -9.15 -6.90
C LEU A 116 -3.95 -8.83 -6.73
N ASP A 117 -3.08 -9.54 -7.46
CA ASP A 117 -1.63 -9.29 -7.45
C ASP A 117 -1.31 -7.84 -7.87
N ASP A 118 -1.94 -7.35 -8.94
CA ASP A 118 -1.78 -5.99 -9.43
C ASP A 118 -2.22 -4.95 -8.38
N ALA A 119 -3.36 -5.17 -7.69
CA ALA A 119 -3.84 -4.27 -6.65
C ALA A 119 -2.87 -4.20 -5.47
N LEU A 120 -2.33 -5.34 -5.03
CA LEU A 120 -1.36 -5.41 -3.94
C LEU A 120 0.02 -4.85 -4.34
N ASP A 121 0.42 -5.00 -5.60
CA ASP A 121 1.60 -4.34 -6.15
C ASP A 121 1.48 -2.81 -6.13
N VAL A 122 0.30 -2.28 -6.51
CA VAL A 122 0.02 -0.84 -6.42
C VAL A 122 0.06 -0.37 -4.97
N LEU A 123 -0.53 -1.14 -4.04
CA LEU A 123 -0.46 -0.84 -2.60
C LEU A 123 0.99 -0.74 -2.13
N ASP A 124 1.81 -1.75 -2.41
CA ASP A 124 3.22 -1.76 -2.01
C ASP A 124 4.00 -0.56 -2.58
N ALA A 125 3.81 -0.29 -3.88
CA ALA A 125 4.45 0.85 -4.53
C ALA A 125 3.99 2.19 -3.94
N MET A 126 2.70 2.34 -3.63
CA MET A 126 2.16 3.54 -3.00
C MET A 126 2.72 3.78 -1.61
N LEU A 127 2.79 2.74 -0.77
CA LEU A 127 3.36 2.85 0.58
C LEU A 127 4.82 3.25 0.52
N ALA A 128 5.59 2.69 -0.43
CA ALA A 128 6.97 3.09 -0.67
C ALA A 128 7.11 4.55 -1.13
N VAL A 129 6.16 5.05 -1.93
CA VAL A 129 6.13 6.48 -2.34
C VAL A 129 5.80 7.39 -1.16
N ILE A 130 4.81 7.03 -0.33
CA ILE A 130 4.41 7.81 0.84
C ILE A 130 5.58 7.99 1.81
N ILE A 131 6.29 6.91 2.13
CA ILE A 131 7.45 6.95 3.04
C ILE A 131 8.57 7.80 2.44
N ARG A 132 8.83 7.65 1.13
CA ARG A 132 9.86 8.41 0.41
C ARG A 132 9.55 9.90 0.38
N ASP A 133 8.30 10.27 0.11
CA ASP A 133 7.86 11.66 0.05
C ASP A 133 7.97 12.33 1.43
N ALA A 134 7.55 11.65 2.50
CA ALA A 134 7.73 12.14 3.87
C ALA A 134 9.20 12.40 4.19
N ARG A 135 10.09 11.45 3.85
CA ARG A 135 11.55 11.62 4.01
C ARG A 135 12.08 12.82 3.22
N LYS A 136 11.63 12.98 1.97
CA LYS A 136 12.04 14.09 1.09
C LYS A 136 11.59 15.45 1.63
N ILE A 137 10.33 15.56 2.08
CA ILE A 137 9.79 16.78 2.69
C ILE A 137 10.59 17.12 3.93
N GLY A 138 10.85 16.13 4.78
CA GLY A 138 11.56 16.35 6.02
C GLY A 138 13.04 16.69 5.82
N GLN A 139 13.73 16.08 4.84
CA GLN A 139 15.07 16.50 4.44
C GLN A 139 15.09 17.96 3.97
N LYS A 140 14.09 18.37 3.17
CA LYS A 140 13.96 19.75 2.70
C LYS A 140 13.72 20.74 3.84
N LYS A 141 12.86 20.40 4.81
CA LYS A 141 12.63 21.19 6.02
C LYS A 141 13.90 21.28 6.87
N ARG A 142 14.62 20.16 7.05
CA ARG A 142 15.88 20.13 7.79
C ARG A 142 16.95 21.02 7.16
N LEU A 143 17.16 20.92 5.85
CA LEU A 143 18.12 21.77 5.13
C LEU A 143 17.81 23.26 5.25
N ARG A 144 16.53 23.65 5.30
CA ARG A 144 16.13 25.04 5.57
C ARG A 144 16.49 25.43 7.01
N SER A 145 16.09 24.61 7.99
CA SER A 145 16.34 24.87 9.41
C SER A 145 17.82 24.91 9.77
N LEU A 146 18.70 24.21 9.05
CA LEU A 146 20.14 24.24 9.31
C LEU A 146 20.72 25.64 9.10
N LYS A 147 20.27 26.37 8.08
CA LYS A 147 20.71 27.76 7.87
C LYS A 147 20.30 28.67 9.02
N ASP A 148 19.08 28.51 9.50
CA ASP A 148 18.55 29.29 10.63
C ASP A 148 19.24 28.89 11.94
N LEU A 149 19.58 27.61 12.10
CA LEU A 149 20.34 27.07 13.21
C LEU A 149 21.77 27.62 13.22
N ASP A 150 22.48 27.64 12.08
CA ASP A 150 23.84 28.17 11.98
C ASP A 150 23.87 29.66 12.38
N LYS A 151 22.93 30.46 11.86
CA LYS A 151 22.80 31.87 12.21
C LYS A 151 22.53 32.05 13.71
N SER A 152 21.65 31.24 14.28
CA SER A 152 21.30 31.29 15.69
C SER A 152 22.44 30.83 16.60
N ALA A 153 23.16 29.78 16.20
CA ALA A 153 24.31 29.24 16.92
C ALA A 153 25.47 30.24 16.95
N LEU A 154 25.77 30.90 15.83
CA LEU A 154 26.77 31.97 15.78
C LEU A 154 26.41 33.15 16.70
N ALA A 155 25.13 33.55 16.70
CA ALA A 155 24.66 34.63 17.58
C ALA A 155 24.74 34.24 19.07
N LEU A 156 24.35 33.01 19.42
CA LEU A 156 24.46 32.50 20.79
C LEU A 156 25.91 32.32 21.23
N ALA A 157 26.79 31.83 20.35
CA ALA A 157 28.22 31.71 20.63
C ALA A 157 28.86 33.09 20.87
N SER A 158 28.50 34.09 20.06
CA SER A 158 28.91 35.48 20.26
C SER A 158 28.43 36.01 21.61
N ALA A 159 27.15 35.82 21.97
CA ALA A 159 26.64 36.23 23.28
C ALA A 159 27.37 35.53 24.44
N CYS A 160 27.63 34.23 24.32
CA CYS A 160 28.33 33.46 25.34
C CYS A 160 29.81 33.84 25.46
N SER A 161 30.46 34.34 24.39
CA SER A 161 31.86 34.77 24.45
C SER A 161 32.09 35.91 25.44
N TYR A 162 31.09 36.76 25.69
CA TYR A 162 31.15 37.80 26.71
C TYR A 162 31.21 37.26 28.14
N LEU A 163 30.72 36.04 28.38
CA LEU A 163 30.84 35.37 29.69
C LEU A 163 32.28 34.94 29.99
N LEU A 164 33.15 34.88 28.96
CA LEU A 164 34.53 34.43 29.07
C LEU A 164 35.53 35.59 29.11
N LYS A 165 35.08 36.84 29.09
CA LYS A 165 35.95 38.02 29.15
C LYS A 165 36.28 38.35 30.61
N GLU A 166 37.55 38.19 30.99
CA GLU A 166 38.03 38.47 32.36
C GLU A 166 38.10 39.97 32.69
N GLU A 167 38.13 40.84 31.67
CA GLU A 167 38.29 42.30 31.83
C GLU A 167 36.99 43.03 32.21
N THR A 168 35.84 42.34 32.12
CA THR A 168 34.52 42.93 32.33
C THR A 168 33.95 42.52 33.69
N PRO A 169 33.57 43.48 34.57
CA PRO A 169 32.95 43.17 35.84
C PRO A 169 31.68 42.35 35.66
N ASP A 170 31.49 41.32 36.48
CA ASP A 170 30.36 40.38 36.40
C ASP A 170 29.00 41.09 36.37
N GLU A 171 28.83 42.19 37.11
CA GLU A 171 27.56 42.93 37.14
C GLU A 171 27.21 43.61 35.81
N SER A 172 28.21 43.87 34.96
CA SER A 172 28.06 44.61 33.70
C SER A 172 27.84 43.72 32.48
N ILE A 173 28.18 42.42 32.56
CA ILE A 173 28.14 41.48 31.44
C ILE A 173 26.75 41.43 30.77
N ARG A 174 25.68 41.46 31.57
CA ARG A 174 24.30 41.43 31.04
C ARG A 174 23.99 42.67 30.20
N ALA A 175 24.42 43.85 30.66
CA ALA A 175 24.19 45.10 29.94
C ALA A 175 25.02 45.14 28.65
N GLU A 176 26.26 44.63 28.69
CA GLU A 176 27.14 44.56 27.52
C GLU A 176 26.60 43.59 26.46
N VAL A 177 26.15 42.39 26.85
CA VAL A 177 25.50 41.45 25.92
C VAL A 177 24.26 42.08 25.27
N PHE A 178 23.43 42.79 26.04
CA PHE A 178 22.23 43.45 25.50
C PHE A 178 22.51 44.67 24.63
N SER A 179 23.69 45.28 24.75
CA SER A 179 24.14 46.33 23.84
C SER A 179 24.41 45.78 22.43
N TYR A 180 24.89 44.54 22.32
CA TYR A 180 25.20 43.88 21.05
C TYR A 180 24.01 43.08 20.50
N ILE A 181 23.28 42.37 21.35
CA ILE A 181 22.07 41.61 20.99
C ILE A 181 20.91 42.03 21.89
N PRO A 182 19.93 42.79 21.38
CA PRO A 182 18.78 43.21 22.17
C PRO A 182 18.09 42.02 22.85
N ARG A 183 17.64 42.20 24.10
CA ARG A 183 16.99 41.15 24.91
C ARG A 183 15.91 40.40 24.15
N GLN A 184 15.06 41.12 23.41
CA GLN A 184 13.95 40.52 22.66
C GLN A 184 14.46 39.62 21.52
N LYS A 185 15.48 40.08 20.78
CA LYS A 185 16.13 39.30 19.73
C LYS A 185 16.83 38.05 20.29
N LEU A 186 17.46 38.16 21.46
CA LEU A 186 18.06 36.99 22.13
C LEU A 186 16.99 35.97 22.54
N ALA A 187 15.84 36.43 23.06
CA ALA A 187 14.71 35.55 23.39
C ALA A 187 14.12 34.87 22.15
N GLU A 188 13.99 35.59 21.03
CA GLU A 188 13.56 35.04 19.73
C GLU A 188 14.54 33.97 19.23
N ILE A 189 15.85 34.22 19.30
CA ILE A 189 16.89 33.26 18.91
C ILE A 189 16.81 31.99 19.78
N ILE A 190 16.67 32.13 21.11
CA ILE A 190 16.53 30.98 22.01
C ILE A 190 15.28 30.16 21.67
N THR A 191 14.16 30.84 21.41
CA THR A 191 12.90 30.20 21.03
C THR A 191 13.04 29.46 19.71
N LEU A 192 13.60 30.11 18.70
CA LEU A 192 13.86 29.53 17.38
C LEU A 192 14.76 28.29 17.48
N VAL A 193 15.86 28.35 18.24
CA VAL A 193 16.76 27.20 18.46
C VAL A 193 16.01 26.05 19.10
N ARG A 194 15.17 26.31 20.11
CA ARG A 194 14.35 25.27 20.76
C ARG A 194 13.34 24.64 19.79
N GLU A 195 12.78 25.42 18.87
CA GLU A 195 11.82 24.95 17.88
C GLU A 195 12.48 24.10 16.77
N ILE A 196 13.62 24.53 16.24
CA ILE A 196 14.28 23.87 15.10
C ILE A 196 15.24 22.75 15.52
N SER A 197 15.63 22.69 16.79
CA SER A 197 16.46 21.63 17.32
C SER A 197 15.64 20.34 17.45
N ARG A 198 16.05 19.30 16.72
CA ARG A 198 15.47 17.97 16.81
C ARG A 198 16.43 17.04 17.57
N PRO A 199 15.94 16.18 18.48
CA PRO A 199 16.74 15.07 18.99
C PRO A 199 17.22 14.18 17.82
N SER A 200 18.38 13.54 17.94
CA SER A 200 18.99 12.71 16.88
C SER A 200 18.07 11.67 16.23
N ASP A 201 17.08 11.21 16.99
CA ASP A 201 16.18 10.11 16.61
C ASP A 201 14.89 10.58 15.91
N ASP A 202 14.64 11.89 15.82
CA ASP A 202 13.36 12.45 15.33
C ASP A 202 13.52 13.10 13.95
N ASN A 203 13.79 12.26 12.94
CA ASN A 203 14.18 12.84 11.67
C ASN A 203 12.98 13.37 10.87
N PHE A 204 11.80 12.70 10.85
CA PHE A 204 10.71 13.05 9.93
C PHE A 204 9.26 12.78 10.43
N HIS A 205 8.99 12.85 11.74
CA HIS A 205 7.69 12.42 12.26
C HIS A 205 6.51 13.29 11.81
N GLU A 206 6.67 14.60 11.84
CA GLU A 206 5.62 15.55 11.42
C GLU A 206 5.29 15.36 9.93
N GLU A 207 6.32 15.21 9.11
CA GLU A 207 6.19 15.05 7.66
C GLU A 207 5.55 13.71 7.27
N MET A 208 5.73 12.66 8.10
CA MET A 208 4.97 11.42 7.98
C MET A 208 3.49 11.64 8.29
N VAL A 209 3.15 12.37 9.35
CA VAL A 209 1.76 12.66 9.73
C VAL A 209 1.04 13.48 8.64
N GLU A 210 1.75 14.37 7.94
CA GLU A 210 1.23 15.11 6.76
C GLU A 210 0.74 14.17 5.64
N GLN A 211 1.29 12.95 5.53
CA GLN A 211 0.86 11.98 4.51
C GLN A 211 -0.45 11.26 4.85
N TYR A 212 -0.95 11.38 6.08
CA TYR A 212 -2.17 10.68 6.52
C TYR A 212 -3.38 10.93 5.61
N GLY A 213 -3.49 12.13 5.03
CA GLY A 213 -4.58 12.47 4.11
C GLY A 213 -4.62 11.58 2.85
N ARG A 214 -3.45 11.12 2.36
CA ARG A 214 -3.35 10.20 1.22
C ARG A 214 -3.82 8.81 1.60
N VAL A 215 -3.39 8.34 2.77
CA VAL A 215 -3.72 7.04 3.34
C VAL A 215 -5.22 6.88 3.58
N ARG A 216 -5.83 7.89 4.23
CA ARG A 216 -7.23 7.84 4.65
C ARG A 216 -8.21 7.60 3.48
N ARG A 217 -7.83 7.94 2.24
CA ARG A 217 -8.68 7.81 1.05
C ARG A 217 -8.83 6.39 0.53
N PHE A 218 -7.83 5.53 0.73
CA PHE A 218 -7.85 4.15 0.20
C PHE A 218 -7.93 3.09 1.30
N LEU A 219 -7.49 3.41 2.51
CA LEU A 219 -7.43 2.46 3.62
C LEU A 219 -8.77 1.77 3.97
N PRO A 220 -9.93 2.45 4.05
CA PRO A 220 -11.18 1.74 4.37
C PRO A 220 -11.54 0.72 3.29
N HIS A 221 -11.25 1.03 2.03
CA HIS A 221 -11.50 0.11 0.92
C HIS A 221 -10.56 -1.10 0.96
N LEU A 222 -9.28 -0.89 1.32
CA LEU A 222 -8.34 -1.99 1.58
C LEU A 222 -8.86 -2.93 2.67
N LEU A 223 -9.19 -2.38 3.85
CA LEU A 223 -9.54 -3.15 5.04
C LEU A 223 -10.85 -3.93 4.91
N ASN A 224 -11.83 -3.37 4.17
CA ASN A 224 -13.12 -4.02 4.00
C ASN A 224 -13.10 -5.10 2.90
N THR A 225 -12.27 -4.91 1.88
CA THR A 225 -12.31 -5.72 0.67
C THR A 225 -11.25 -6.82 0.66
N VAL A 226 -10.02 -6.53 1.10
CA VAL A 226 -8.93 -7.52 1.11
C VAL A 226 -8.95 -8.30 2.41
N LYS A 227 -9.00 -9.62 2.32
CA LYS A 227 -8.91 -10.52 3.47
C LYS A 227 -7.48 -10.96 3.69
N PHE A 228 -6.88 -10.44 4.76
CA PHE A 228 -5.55 -10.83 5.19
C PHE A 228 -5.58 -12.09 6.04
N SER A 229 -4.52 -12.86 5.95
CA SER A 229 -4.22 -14.00 6.82
C SER A 229 -2.76 -13.90 7.24
N SER A 230 -2.36 -14.63 8.27
CA SER A 230 -1.00 -14.52 8.81
C SER A 230 -0.40 -15.85 9.19
N ALA A 231 0.90 -15.99 8.92
CA ALA A 231 1.75 -16.95 9.61
C ALA A 231 1.91 -16.53 11.09
N PRO A 232 2.46 -17.40 11.97
CA PRO A 232 2.65 -17.06 13.38
C PRO A 232 3.39 -15.73 13.63
N ALA A 233 4.36 -15.39 12.77
CA ALA A 233 5.11 -14.14 12.85
C ALA A 233 4.30 -12.88 12.50
N GLY A 234 3.19 -13.02 11.77
CA GLY A 234 2.33 -11.93 11.31
C GLY A 234 1.12 -11.64 12.20
N VAL A 235 0.85 -12.46 13.22
CA VAL A 235 -0.36 -12.37 14.07
C VAL A 235 -0.53 -10.97 14.68
N THR A 236 0.55 -10.35 15.16
CA THR A 236 0.49 -8.99 15.73
C THR A 236 0.04 -7.95 14.70
N THR A 237 0.42 -8.12 13.43
CA THR A 237 0.03 -7.23 12.34
C THR A 237 -1.42 -7.47 11.93
N LEU A 238 -1.86 -8.73 11.93
CA LEU A 238 -3.26 -9.08 11.65
C LEU A 238 -4.20 -8.54 12.74
N ASN A 239 -3.85 -8.67 14.02
CA ASN A 239 -4.62 -8.10 15.12
C ASN A 239 -4.79 -6.58 14.99
N ALA A 240 -3.73 -5.87 14.59
CA ALA A 240 -3.79 -4.44 14.32
C ALA A 240 -4.66 -4.11 13.09
N CYS A 241 -4.64 -4.95 12.06
CA CYS A 241 -5.52 -4.85 10.89
C CYS A 241 -6.99 -4.97 11.32
N ASP A 242 -7.34 -6.01 12.08
CA ASP A 242 -8.71 -6.27 12.55
C ASP A 242 -9.22 -5.19 13.51
N TYR A 243 -8.34 -4.65 14.35
CA TYR A 243 -8.64 -3.48 15.16
C TYR A 243 -9.00 -2.27 14.28
N LEU A 244 -8.14 -1.94 13.31
CA LEU A 244 -8.37 -0.81 12.41
C LEU A 244 -9.62 -0.97 11.57
N SER A 245 -9.92 -2.18 11.07
CA SER A 245 -11.14 -2.45 10.30
C SER A 245 -12.42 -2.11 11.08
N ARG A 246 -12.43 -2.41 12.39
CA ARG A 246 -13.57 -2.10 13.28
C ARG A 246 -13.66 -0.62 13.61
N GLU A 247 -12.53 0.00 13.92
CA GLU A 247 -12.48 1.40 14.37
C GLU A 247 -12.46 2.44 13.23
N PHE A 248 -12.27 2.03 11.98
CA PHE A 248 -12.08 2.99 10.89
C PHE A 248 -13.30 3.90 10.65
N SER A 249 -14.51 3.41 10.92
CA SER A 249 -15.76 4.18 10.80
C SER A 249 -15.89 5.26 11.87
N SER A 250 -15.22 5.10 13.01
CA SER A 250 -15.19 6.08 14.09
C SER A 250 -14.58 7.40 13.60
N ARG A 251 -14.96 8.53 14.20
CA ARG A 251 -14.31 9.85 13.97
C ARG A 251 -13.34 10.23 15.08
N ARG A 252 -13.11 9.34 16.05
CA ARG A 252 -12.18 9.59 17.16
C ARG A 252 -10.78 9.91 16.64
N GLN A 253 -10.13 10.86 17.29
CA GLN A 253 -8.76 11.27 17.00
C GLN A 253 -7.73 10.37 17.68
N PHE A 254 -8.14 9.70 18.74
CA PHE A 254 -7.33 8.80 19.54
C PHE A 254 -7.95 7.40 19.54
N PHE A 255 -7.09 6.42 19.73
CA PHE A 255 -7.47 5.03 19.95
C PHE A 255 -7.20 4.66 21.40
N ASP A 256 -8.19 4.05 22.05
CA ASP A 256 -8.12 3.72 23.47
C ASP A 256 -7.44 2.35 23.67
N ASP A 257 -7.89 1.31 22.93
CA ASP A 257 -7.44 -0.09 23.09
C ASP A 257 -6.69 -0.64 21.86
N ALA A 258 -5.87 0.19 21.19
CA ALA A 258 -5.15 -0.25 20.01
C ALA A 258 -3.97 -1.21 20.35
N PRO A 259 -3.81 -2.34 19.63
CA PRO A 259 -2.67 -3.26 19.79
C PRO A 259 -1.32 -2.54 19.67
N THR A 260 -0.48 -2.60 20.71
CA THR A 260 0.76 -1.80 20.75
C THR A 260 2.00 -2.55 20.28
N GLU A 261 1.90 -3.85 20.03
CA GLU A 261 3.02 -4.73 19.68
C GLU A 261 3.65 -4.39 18.33
N ILE A 262 2.89 -3.74 17.44
CA ILE A 262 3.39 -3.26 16.14
C ILE A 262 4.23 -1.97 16.27
N ILE A 263 4.18 -1.27 17.41
CA ILE A 263 4.81 0.03 17.61
C ILE A 263 6.28 -0.17 17.99
N SER A 264 7.17 -0.06 17.00
CA SER A 264 8.61 -0.09 17.26
C SER A 264 9.08 1.19 17.99
N ARG A 265 10.30 1.15 18.55
CA ARG A 265 10.90 2.30 19.25
C ARG A 265 10.91 3.58 18.40
N SER A 266 11.17 3.47 17.10
CA SER A 266 11.18 4.63 16.20
C SER A 266 9.79 5.21 15.96
N TRP A 267 8.73 4.42 16.09
CA TRP A 267 7.35 4.88 15.90
C TRP A 267 6.70 5.43 17.17
N LYS A 268 7.22 5.11 18.36
CA LYS A 268 6.61 5.50 19.65
C LYS A 268 6.27 6.99 19.75
N ARG A 269 7.18 7.88 19.36
CA ARG A 269 6.97 9.34 19.42
C ARG A 269 5.91 9.85 18.47
N LEU A 270 5.73 9.17 17.34
CA LEU A 270 4.75 9.53 16.32
C LEU A 270 3.36 8.98 16.68
N VAL A 271 3.32 7.78 17.26
CA VAL A 271 2.08 7.08 17.59
C VAL A 271 1.50 7.57 18.92
N ILE A 272 2.34 7.78 19.93
CA ILE A 272 1.92 8.11 21.30
C ILE A 272 2.23 9.58 21.57
N ASN A 273 1.21 10.38 21.90
CA ASN A 273 1.39 11.80 22.22
C ASN A 273 1.97 12.00 23.64
N LYS A 274 2.23 13.25 24.03
CA LYS A 274 2.76 13.59 25.37
C LYS A 274 1.83 13.18 26.53
N GLU A 275 0.52 13.12 26.26
CA GLU A 275 -0.51 12.68 27.20
C GLU A 275 -0.68 11.15 27.25
N LYS A 276 0.19 10.40 26.55
CA LYS A 276 0.17 8.92 26.43
C LYS A 276 -1.02 8.35 25.65
N HIS A 277 -1.74 9.16 24.90
CA HIS A 277 -2.80 8.71 24.00
C HIS A 277 -2.23 8.23 22.66
N ILE A 278 -2.79 7.13 22.14
CA ILE A 278 -2.45 6.63 20.80
C ILE A 278 -3.19 7.48 19.76
N THR A 279 -2.44 8.23 18.96
CA THR A 279 -3.02 9.06 17.91
C THR A 279 -3.44 8.19 16.73
N ARG A 280 -4.64 8.44 16.20
CA ARG A 280 -5.15 7.73 15.03
C ARG A 280 -4.22 7.84 13.83
N ARG A 281 -3.76 9.07 13.53
CA ARG A 281 -2.91 9.34 12.37
C ARG A 281 -1.61 8.56 12.48
N GLY A 282 -1.00 8.60 13.67
CA GLY A 282 0.27 7.96 13.90
C GLY A 282 0.18 6.44 13.88
N TYR A 283 -0.80 5.89 14.59
CA TYR A 283 -1.06 4.45 14.61
C TYR A 283 -1.35 3.89 13.21
N THR A 284 -2.16 4.60 12.42
CA THR A 284 -2.50 4.19 11.05
C THR A 284 -1.27 4.10 10.15
N LEU A 285 -0.37 5.08 10.24
CA LEU A 285 0.87 5.09 9.46
C LEU A 285 1.85 4.01 9.92
N CYS A 286 1.94 3.80 11.23
CA CYS A 286 2.73 2.71 11.83
C CYS A 286 2.24 1.34 11.34
N PHE A 287 0.92 1.12 11.38
CA PHE A 287 0.29 -0.08 10.87
C PHE A 287 0.62 -0.31 9.39
N LEU A 288 0.50 0.70 8.53
CA LEU A 288 0.77 0.53 7.10
C LEU A 288 2.23 0.18 6.81
N SER A 289 3.17 0.80 7.53
CA SER A 289 4.58 0.42 7.43
C SER A 289 4.79 -1.04 7.84
N LYS A 290 4.17 -1.45 8.95
CA LYS A 290 4.28 -2.83 9.45
C LYS A 290 3.59 -3.84 8.52
N LEU A 291 2.44 -3.49 7.95
CA LEU A 291 1.71 -4.30 6.97
C LEU A 291 2.54 -4.51 5.71
N GLN A 292 3.16 -3.45 5.19
CA GLN A 292 4.03 -3.54 4.02
C GLN A 292 5.20 -4.50 4.26
N ASP A 293 5.90 -4.34 5.38
CA ASP A 293 7.02 -5.22 5.73
C ASP A 293 6.57 -6.67 5.90
N SER A 294 5.43 -6.89 6.56
CA SER A 294 4.87 -8.23 6.80
C SER A 294 4.40 -8.90 5.51
N LEU A 295 3.82 -8.15 4.57
CA LEU A 295 3.46 -8.64 3.23
C LEU A 295 4.70 -9.03 2.42
N ARG A 296 5.75 -8.21 2.43
CA ARG A 296 7.01 -8.49 1.72
C ARG A 296 7.74 -9.71 2.28
N ARG A 297 7.67 -9.92 3.60
CA ARG A 297 8.21 -11.10 4.29
C ARG A 297 7.31 -12.32 4.21
N ARG A 298 6.07 -12.14 3.77
CA ARG A 298 5.00 -13.16 3.78
C ARG A 298 4.62 -13.65 5.18
N ASP A 299 4.87 -12.83 6.19
CA ASP A 299 4.34 -13.02 7.54
C ASP A 299 2.82 -12.78 7.57
N VAL A 300 2.38 -11.82 6.75
CA VAL A 300 0.98 -11.59 6.38
C VAL A 300 0.84 -11.87 4.88
N TYR A 301 -0.26 -12.50 4.49
CA TYR A 301 -0.53 -12.86 3.11
C TYR A 301 -2.01 -12.72 2.77
N VAL A 302 -2.33 -12.77 1.48
CA VAL A 302 -3.68 -12.68 0.95
C VAL A 302 -3.99 -13.96 0.17
N THR A 303 -4.99 -14.71 0.65
CA THR A 303 -5.44 -15.94 -0.02
C THR A 303 -5.94 -15.60 -1.43
N GLY A 304 -5.56 -16.43 -2.41
CA GLY A 304 -5.92 -16.22 -3.82
C GLY A 304 -4.91 -15.37 -4.61
N SER A 305 -3.94 -14.72 -3.95
CA SER A 305 -2.80 -14.07 -4.60
C SER A 305 -1.69 -15.07 -4.94
N ASN A 306 -0.99 -14.89 -6.07
CA ASN A 306 0.19 -15.70 -6.39
C ASN A 306 1.48 -15.10 -5.82
N ARG A 307 1.56 -13.76 -5.78
CA ARG A 307 2.78 -13.04 -5.33
C ARG A 307 2.79 -12.81 -3.83
N TRP A 308 1.64 -12.47 -3.28
CA TRP A 308 1.39 -12.09 -1.89
C TRP A 308 0.61 -13.17 -1.13
N GLY A 309 0.55 -14.39 -1.67
CA GLY A 309 -0.12 -15.55 -1.06
C GLY A 309 0.72 -16.29 -0.04
N ASP A 310 0.12 -17.33 0.53
CA ASP A 310 0.69 -18.17 1.59
C ASP A 310 1.97 -18.90 1.14
N PRO A 311 3.11 -18.68 1.81
CA PRO A 311 4.37 -19.36 1.50
C PRO A 311 4.34 -20.88 1.73
N GLU A 312 3.54 -21.38 2.68
CA GLU A 312 3.46 -22.83 2.93
C GLU A 312 2.69 -23.52 1.80
N GLN A 313 1.57 -22.95 1.35
CA GLN A 313 0.85 -23.46 0.18
C GLN A 313 1.74 -23.50 -1.07
N ASP A 314 2.64 -22.54 -1.24
CA ASP A 314 3.61 -22.57 -2.33
C ASP A 314 4.52 -23.80 -2.25
N TYR A 315 5.04 -24.09 -1.06
CA TYR A 315 5.91 -25.23 -0.82
C TYR A 315 5.18 -26.55 -1.06
N TYR A 316 3.97 -26.71 -0.51
CA TYR A 316 3.14 -27.91 -0.74
C TYR A 316 2.80 -28.09 -2.22
N ARG A 317 2.52 -27.02 -2.98
CA ARG A 317 2.26 -27.10 -4.43
C ARG A 317 3.49 -27.50 -5.24
N VAL A 318 4.69 -27.08 -4.81
CA VAL A 318 5.97 -27.47 -5.44
C VAL A 318 6.25 -28.95 -5.16
N LEU A 319 6.11 -29.39 -3.91
CA LEU A 319 6.37 -30.78 -3.53
C LEU A 319 5.38 -31.78 -4.14
N THR A 320 4.11 -31.41 -4.26
CA THR A 320 3.07 -32.32 -4.78
C THR A 320 2.99 -32.36 -6.31
N GLY A 321 3.88 -31.66 -7.03
CA GLY A 321 3.81 -31.52 -8.48
C GLY A 321 2.55 -30.79 -8.99
N ARG A 322 1.72 -30.27 -8.08
CA ARG A 322 0.51 -29.48 -8.35
C ARG A 322 0.86 -28.00 -8.50
N GLN A 323 1.88 -27.70 -9.29
CA GLN A 323 2.13 -26.31 -9.68
C GLN A 323 0.90 -25.77 -10.42
N THR A 324 0.07 -25.00 -9.73
CA THR A 324 -0.81 -24.01 -10.34
C THR A 324 0.08 -22.94 -10.93
N GLY A 325 0.61 -23.24 -12.13
CA GLY A 325 1.61 -22.45 -12.84
C GLY A 325 1.12 -21.09 -13.35
N LEU A 326 0.12 -20.46 -12.73
CA LEU A 326 -0.27 -19.06 -13.00
C LEU A 326 0.87 -18.06 -12.72
N ARG A 327 1.92 -18.53 -12.03
CA ARG A 327 2.98 -17.74 -11.42
C ARG A 327 3.87 -16.82 -12.27
N PHE A 328 4.01 -16.95 -13.61
CA PHE A 328 5.13 -16.23 -14.27
C PHE A 328 5.02 -15.72 -15.72
N ILE A 329 3.88 -15.72 -16.43
CA ILE A 329 3.90 -15.36 -17.88
C ILE A 329 3.08 -14.13 -18.27
N VAL A 330 2.07 -13.70 -17.50
CA VAL A 330 1.27 -12.53 -17.93
C VAL A 330 2.03 -11.20 -17.75
N LEU A 331 3.11 -11.18 -16.98
CA LEU A 331 3.93 -9.99 -16.71
C LEU A 331 4.93 -9.62 -17.81
N TRP A 332 5.23 -10.51 -18.77
CA TRP A 332 6.30 -10.26 -19.75
C TRP A 332 5.81 -9.57 -21.03
N ASP A 333 4.56 -9.77 -21.44
CA ASP A 333 4.05 -9.28 -22.73
C ASP A 333 3.33 -7.92 -22.64
N THR A 334 2.62 -7.66 -21.54
CA THR A 334 1.92 -6.37 -21.31
C THR A 334 2.87 -5.22 -20.94
N ARG A 335 4.12 -5.50 -20.53
CA ARG A 335 5.14 -4.48 -20.24
C ARG A 335 5.91 -4.01 -21.49
N GLN A 336 6.05 -4.85 -22.52
CA GLN A 336 6.71 -4.48 -23.79
C GLN A 336 5.87 -3.49 -24.60
N THR A 337 4.55 -3.66 -24.61
CA THR A 337 3.62 -2.72 -25.24
C THR A 337 3.54 -1.37 -24.52
N ARG A 338 3.81 -1.32 -23.21
CA ARG A 338 3.82 -0.07 -22.41
C ARG A 338 5.17 0.67 -22.37
N ARG A 339 6.28 0.08 -22.85
CA ARG A 339 7.58 0.76 -22.97
C ARG A 339 7.77 1.51 -24.30
N LYS A 340 6.76 1.50 -25.17
CA LYS A 340 6.77 2.15 -26.50
C LYS A 340 5.66 3.19 -26.69
N GLN A 341 5.03 3.69 -25.63
CA GLN A 341 4.10 4.82 -25.69
C GLN A 341 4.48 5.90 -24.69
#